data_AF-F6IPA4-F1
#
_entry.id   AF-F6IPA4-F1
#
_cell.length_a   1.000
_cell.length_b   1.000
_cell.length_c   1.000
_cell.angle_alpha   90.00
_cell.angle_beta   90.00
_cell.angle_gamma   90.00
#
_symmetry.space_group_name_H-M   'P 1'
#
loop_
_entity.id
_entity.type
_entity.pdbx_description
1 polymer ?
#
loop_
_entity_poly.entity_id
_entity_poly.type
_entity_poly.pdbx_seq_one_letter_code
_entity_poly.pdbx_strand_id
1 'polypeptide(L)'
;MLAAALAGSLLALSACTADQAAPETAPPAPVAQSCGAEQLGSYVGQPASDEVLGLIRQWRGDNPIRVLKPGSAMTMDYRPNRLNVFLDTKGVIEKFECN
;
A
#
# COMPACT_ATOMS: atom_id res chain seq x y z
N MET A 1 50.26 26.59 -54.35
CA MET A 1 51.62 26.02 -54.22
C MET A 1 51.82 25.61 -52.76
N LEU A 2 52.34 24.39 -52.54
CA LEU A 2 52.82 23.76 -51.28
C LEU A 2 51.79 23.57 -50.15
N ALA A 3 51.31 22.37 -49.82
CA ALA A 3 51.96 21.13 -49.35
C ALA A 3 52.25 21.10 -47.83
N ALA A 4 51.38 20.36 -47.14
CA ALA A 4 51.60 19.39 -46.05
C ALA A 4 52.41 19.75 -44.78
N ALA A 5 51.77 19.52 -43.63
CA ALA A 5 52.41 18.91 -42.47
C ALA A 5 51.39 18.07 -41.67
N LEU A 6 51.63 16.76 -41.58
CA LEU A 6 51.04 15.87 -40.59
C LEU A 6 51.73 16.12 -39.23
N ALA A 7 50.97 16.18 -38.14
CA ALA A 7 51.37 15.60 -36.84
C ALA A 7 50.16 15.61 -35.91
N GLY A 8 49.77 14.43 -35.43
CA GLY A 8 48.68 14.27 -34.48
C GLY A 8 49.07 14.69 -33.07
N SER A 9 48.05 14.80 -32.21
CA SER A 9 48.07 14.36 -30.81
C SER A 9 46.66 14.49 -30.25
N LEU A 10 46.13 13.37 -29.76
CA LEU A 10 44.95 13.30 -28.91
C LEU A 10 45.15 14.21 -27.70
N LEU A 11 44.16 15.04 -27.40
CA LEU A 11 43.87 15.50 -26.04
C LEU A 11 42.35 15.64 -25.92
N ALA A 12 41.74 14.51 -25.57
CA ALA A 12 40.39 14.48 -25.02
C ALA A 12 40.44 15.17 -23.65
N LEU A 13 39.73 16.28 -23.49
CA LEU A 13 39.34 16.79 -22.18
C LEU A 13 37.82 16.76 -22.08
N SER A 14 37.34 15.62 -21.58
CA SER A 14 36.04 15.48 -20.94
C SER A 14 36.01 16.30 -19.66
N ALA A 15 34.94 17.08 -19.45
CA ALA A 15 34.16 17.09 -18.20
C ALA A 15 33.19 18.29 -18.21
N CYS A 16 32.03 18.15 -18.86
CA CYS A 16 30.84 18.85 -18.38
C CYS A 16 30.33 18.04 -17.20
N THR A 17 30.70 18.46 -15.99
CA THR A 17 30.11 17.92 -14.76
C THR A 17 28.66 18.38 -14.72
N ALA A 18 27.73 17.47 -15.02
CA ALA A 18 26.35 17.66 -14.63
C ALA A 18 26.34 17.73 -13.10
N ASP A 19 25.96 18.89 -12.58
CA ASP A 19 25.69 19.12 -11.17
C ASP A 19 24.56 18.15 -10.78
N GLN A 20 24.93 17.00 -10.22
CA GLN A 20 23.98 16.05 -9.69
C GLN A 20 23.46 16.66 -8.40
N ALA A 21 22.33 17.35 -8.50
CA ALA A 21 21.47 17.59 -7.35
C ALA A 21 21.33 16.25 -6.61
N ALA A 22 21.86 16.19 -5.41
CA ALA A 22 21.78 15.02 -4.55
C ALA A 22 20.30 14.58 -4.50
N PRO A 23 20.00 13.28 -4.61
CA PRO A 23 18.66 12.81 -4.31
C PRO A 23 18.43 13.04 -2.83
N GLU A 24 17.83 14.18 -2.49
CA GLU A 24 17.20 14.38 -1.20
C GLU A 24 16.16 13.27 -1.13
N THR A 25 16.46 12.24 -0.34
CA THR A 25 15.56 11.13 -0.10
C THR A 25 14.40 11.72 0.67
N ALA A 26 13.39 12.21 -0.05
CA ALA A 26 12.11 12.51 0.55
C ALA A 26 11.70 11.25 1.34
N PRO A 27 11.23 11.41 2.60
CA PRO A 27 10.68 10.28 3.33
C PRO A 27 9.67 9.58 2.41
N PRO A 28 9.63 8.24 2.36
CA PRO A 28 8.64 7.55 1.56
C PRO A 28 7.28 8.14 1.92
N ALA A 29 6.54 8.61 0.91
CA ALA A 29 5.19 9.09 1.10
C ALA A 29 4.44 8.04 1.94
N PRO A 30 3.65 8.43 2.95
CA PRO A 30 2.92 7.47 3.76
C PRO A 30 2.10 6.62 2.80
N VAL A 31 2.49 5.35 2.64
CA VAL A 31 1.65 4.36 1.99
C VAL A 31 0.33 4.46 2.73
N ALA A 32 -0.76 4.76 2.01
CA ALA A 32 -2.09 4.72 2.62
C ALA A 32 -2.17 3.37 3.34
N GLN A 33 -2.24 3.39 4.67
CA GLN A 33 -2.15 2.18 5.46
C GLN A 33 -3.43 1.40 5.16
N SER A 34 -3.35 0.48 4.19
CA SER A 34 -4.42 -0.45 3.89
C SER A 34 -4.91 -1.05 5.20
N CYS A 35 -6.22 -1.17 5.36
CA CYS A 35 -6.79 -1.87 6.51
C CYS A 35 -6.41 -3.37 6.54
N GLY A 36 -5.75 -3.87 5.48
CA GLY A 36 -5.20 -5.22 5.36
C GLY A 36 -6.27 -6.28 5.10
N ALA A 37 -7.41 -5.89 4.52
CA ALA A 37 -8.51 -6.78 4.19
C ALA A 37 -8.06 -7.98 3.33
N GLU A 38 -7.11 -7.76 2.42
CA GLU A 38 -6.52 -8.76 1.54
C GLU A 38 -5.81 -9.91 2.28
N GLN A 39 -5.38 -9.69 3.53
CA GLN A 39 -4.67 -10.68 4.34
C GLN A 39 -5.60 -11.66 5.07
N LEU A 40 -6.91 -11.36 5.09
CA LEU A 40 -7.90 -12.11 5.89
C LEU A 40 -8.71 -13.12 5.08
N GLY A 41 -8.32 -13.40 3.84
CA GLY A 41 -9.07 -14.30 2.94
C GLY A 41 -9.35 -15.69 3.52
N SER A 42 -8.48 -16.20 4.41
CA SER A 42 -8.67 -17.51 5.06
C SER A 42 -9.88 -17.57 6.00
N TYR A 43 -10.39 -16.43 6.47
CA TYR A 43 -11.56 -16.35 7.34
C TYR A 43 -12.88 -16.28 6.57
N VAL A 44 -12.85 -16.03 5.26
CA VAL A 44 -14.06 -16.02 4.43
C VAL A 44 -14.70 -17.41 4.44
N GLY A 45 -16.01 -17.46 4.65
CA GLY A 45 -16.75 -18.72 4.80
C GLY A 45 -16.74 -19.30 6.22
N GLN A 46 -16.00 -18.70 7.17
CA GLN A 46 -16.04 -19.10 8.57
C GLN A 46 -17.15 -18.38 9.33
N PRO A 47 -17.76 -19.00 10.36
CA PRO A 47 -18.64 -18.29 11.28
C PRO A 47 -17.88 -17.16 11.98
N ALA A 48 -18.50 -15.99 12.11
CA ALA A 48 -17.97 -14.88 12.89
C ALA A 48 -18.15 -15.12 14.39
N SER A 49 -17.58 -16.22 14.90
CA SER A 49 -17.57 -16.54 16.32
C SER A 49 -16.75 -15.52 17.11
N ASP A 50 -16.96 -15.48 18.43
CA ASP A 50 -16.19 -14.60 19.31
C ASP A 50 -14.68 -14.89 19.25
N GLU A 51 -14.31 -16.16 19.04
CA GLU A 51 -12.93 -16.58 18.84
C GLU A 51 -12.35 -16.02 17.53
N VAL A 52 -13.02 -16.21 16.39
CA VAL A 52 -12.57 -15.72 15.09
C VAL A 52 -12.48 -14.19 15.08
N LEU A 53 -13.50 -13.51 15.58
CA LEU A 53 -13.48 -12.05 15.69
C LEU A 53 -12.44 -11.57 16.70
N GLY A 54 -12.16 -12.34 17.75
CA GLY A 54 -11.09 -12.10 18.71
C GLY A 54 -9.71 -12.11 18.05
N LEU A 55 -9.42 -13.14 17.24
CA LEU A 55 -8.18 -13.27 16.47
C LEU A 55 -8.01 -12.10 15.48
N ILE A 56 -9.07 -11.74 14.76
CA ILE A 56 -9.05 -10.60 13.82
C ILE A 56 -8.79 -9.28 14.56
N ARG A 57 -9.44 -9.07 15.73
CA ARG A 57 -9.19 -7.88 16.57
C ARG A 57 -7.77 -7.83 17.08
N GLN A 58 -7.24 -8.94 17.59
CA GLN A 58 -5.86 -9.02 18.04
C GLN A 58 -4.88 -8.70 16.91
N TRP A 59 -5.11 -9.25 15.72
CA TRP A 59 -4.29 -8.98 14.54
C TRP A 59 -4.36 -7.50 14.11
N ARG A 60 -5.53 -6.86 14.22
CA ARG A 60 -5.68 -5.41 13.91
C ARG A 60 -5.05 -4.48 14.96
N GLY A 61 -4.93 -4.93 16.21
CA GLY A 61 -4.51 -4.09 17.32
C GLY A 61 -5.51 -2.96 17.59
N ASP A 62 -5.01 -1.73 17.75
CA ASP A 62 -5.83 -0.55 18.06
C ASP A 62 -6.60 0.01 16.85
N ASN A 63 -6.39 -0.56 15.66
CA ASN A 63 -7.05 -0.08 14.46
C ASN A 63 -8.54 -0.41 14.46
N PRO A 64 -9.40 0.49 13.93
CA PRO A 64 -10.85 0.31 14.00
C PRO A 64 -11.33 -0.87 13.15
N ILE A 65 -12.24 -1.65 13.73
CA ILE A 65 -12.97 -2.73 13.07
C ILE A 65 -14.47 -2.49 13.21
N ARG A 66 -15.21 -2.72 12.14
CA ARG A 66 -16.67 -2.70 12.14
C ARG A 66 -17.22 -4.00 11.57
N VAL A 67 -18.06 -4.67 12.34
CA VAL A 67 -18.76 -5.90 11.90
C VAL A 67 -20.16 -5.51 11.42
N LEU A 68 -20.53 -5.97 10.23
CA LEU A 68 -21.71 -5.53 9.50
C LEU A 68 -22.56 -6.72 9.12
N LYS A 69 -23.81 -6.73 9.57
CA LYS A 69 -24.81 -7.74 9.17
C LYS A 69 -25.55 -7.29 7.92
N PRO A 70 -26.20 -8.21 7.17
CA PRO A 70 -27.01 -7.83 6.02
C PRO A 70 -28.07 -6.80 6.39
N GLY A 71 -28.24 -5.78 5.54
CA GLY A 71 -29.22 -4.71 5.76
C GLY A 71 -28.82 -3.66 6.80
N SER A 72 -27.63 -3.73 7.39
CA SER A 72 -27.14 -2.68 8.30
C SER A 72 -27.05 -1.34 7.56
N ALA A 73 -27.74 -0.32 8.07
CA ALA A 73 -27.64 1.03 7.54
C ALA A 73 -26.24 1.60 7.83
N MET A 74 -25.61 2.18 6.81
CA MET A 74 -24.29 2.79 6.92
C MET A 74 -24.25 4.11 6.18
N THR A 75 -23.52 5.06 6.76
CA THR A 75 -23.10 6.28 6.08
C THR A 75 -21.93 5.99 5.17
N MET A 76 -21.80 6.74 4.07
CA MET A 76 -20.69 6.60 3.12
C MET A 76 -19.44 7.37 3.58
N ASP A 77 -19.06 7.24 4.86
CA ASP A 77 -17.86 7.88 5.42
C ASP A 77 -16.62 7.02 5.16
N TYR A 78 -15.77 7.43 4.22
CA TYR A 78 -14.55 6.69 3.88
C TYR A 78 -13.43 6.89 4.91
N ARG A 79 -12.92 5.79 5.47
CA ARG A 79 -11.83 5.67 6.44
C ARG A 79 -10.90 4.54 5.98
N PRO A 80 -9.80 4.85 5.27
CA PRO A 80 -8.94 3.83 4.66
C PRO A 80 -8.35 2.83 5.66
N ASN A 81 -8.18 3.25 6.92
CA ASN A 81 -7.59 2.42 7.98
C ASN A 81 -8.62 1.52 8.72
N ARG A 82 -9.93 1.65 8.43
CA ARG A 82 -10.97 0.85 9.10
C ARG A 82 -11.22 -0.44 8.33
N LEU A 83 -11.17 -1.55 9.05
CA LEU A 83 -11.53 -2.85 8.53
C LEU A 83 -13.05 -3.06 8.72
N ASN A 84 -13.74 -3.34 7.62
CA ASN A 84 -15.14 -3.74 7.66
C ASN A 84 -15.23 -5.25 7.43
N VAL A 85 -15.91 -5.95 8.33
CA VAL A 85 -16.19 -7.39 8.25
C VAL A 85 -17.66 -7.55 7.89
N PHE A 86 -17.93 -8.01 6.67
CA PHE A 86 -19.30 -8.24 6.19
C PHE A 86 -19.71 -9.66 6.50
N LEU A 87 -20.89 -9.81 7.10
CA LEU A 87 -21.49 -11.09 7.41
C LEU A 87 -22.68 -11.34 6.50
N ASP A 88 -22.92 -12.61 6.18
CA ASP A 88 -24.15 -13.06 5.55
C ASP A 88 -25.30 -13.19 6.57
N THR A 89 -26.45 -13.69 6.11
CA THR A 89 -27.66 -13.86 6.95
C THR A 89 -27.52 -14.94 8.01
N LYS A 90 -26.51 -15.81 7.90
CA LYS A 90 -26.20 -16.89 8.86
C LYS A 90 -25.09 -16.48 9.83
N GLY A 91 -24.55 -15.27 9.73
CA GLY A 91 -23.42 -14.81 10.55
C GLY A 91 -22.07 -15.37 10.09
N VAL A 92 -21.98 -15.83 8.85
CA VAL A 92 -20.73 -16.27 8.21
C VAL A 92 -20.05 -15.07 7.58
N ILE A 93 -18.73 -15.01 7.68
CA ILE A 93 -17.92 -13.95 7.07
C ILE A 93 -17.99 -14.08 5.55
N GLU A 94 -18.53 -13.07 4.88
CA GLU A 94 -18.68 -13.01 3.42
C GLU A 94 -17.47 -12.34 2.76
N LYS A 95 -17.02 -11.20 3.32
CA LYS A 95 -15.90 -10.43 2.77
C LYS A 95 -15.33 -9.44 3.78
N PHE A 96 -14.17 -8.89 3.43
CA PHE A 96 -13.51 -7.81 4.12
C PHE A 96 -13.30 -6.62 3.18
N GLU A 97 -13.51 -5.39 3.66
CA GLU A 97 -13.24 -4.17 2.87
C GLU A 97 -12.65 -3.05 3.72
N CYS A 98 -11.82 -2.23 3.07
CA CYS A 98 -11.32 -0.99 3.63
C CYS A 98 -12.21 0.16 3.19
N ASN A 99 -12.95 0.72 4.15
CA ASN A 99 -13.75 1.91 3.94
C ASN A 99 -14.02 2.62 5.24
#